data_AF-A0A0Q8HY13-F1
#
_entry.id   AF-A0A0Q8HY13-F1
#
_cell.length_a   1.000
_cell.length_b   1.000
_cell.length_c   1.000
_cell.angle_alpha   90.00
_cell.angle_beta   90.00
_cell.angle_gamma   90.00
#
_symmetry.space_group_name_H-M   'P 1'
#
loop_
_entity.id
_entity.type
_entity.pdbx_description
1 polymer ?
#
loop_
_entity_poly.entity_id
_entity_poly.type
_entity_poly.pdbx_seq_one_letter_code
_entity_poly.pdbx_strand_id
1 'polypeptide(L)'
;MKTTLALASIFALSVPVLAGCADPSRAVEAGDLRDELASMPGVVSAQLDYTEPLTLDSGKLELRVEMDPGASADQVSEVVATTYTAFEGVHHDEEGDLHVTIGDDAVHLRSFQPDAETADVAAAAERAVAVLPSGTVSAGIDTQDVSAAPHVHTQYDVVVAEPGAEGLLSTLASLEAAHSGIPHAGWTVRSSDDSWGITAADGFPDHGQLDRFDQLREGLPANAAIWLGEDDLTLRLSPDTSPTDASAVVGRQLALVGGARNAFYEVQQGEDSLAMFLDGECFFDDGTAGALLEKDHGGECTDVKHPEPA
;
A
#
# COMPACT_ATOMS: atom_id res chain seq x y z
N MET A 1 -65.00 -45.66 39.96
CA MET A 1 -64.11 -46.32 38.97
C MET A 1 -63.06 -45.27 38.61
N LYS A 2 -61.73 -45.42 38.84
CA LYS A 2 -60.79 -46.45 38.31
C LYS A 2 -60.94 -46.58 36.79
N THR A 3 -59.96 -46.45 35.89
CA THR A 3 -58.47 -46.34 35.96
C THR A 3 -58.02 -45.65 34.63
N THR A 4 -56.79 -45.19 34.33
CA THR A 4 -55.41 -45.41 34.84
C THR A 4 -54.51 -44.18 34.56
N LEU A 5 -53.30 -44.14 35.12
CA LEU A 5 -52.14 -43.38 34.60
C LEU A 5 -51.49 -44.13 33.40
N ALA A 6 -50.70 -43.45 32.56
CA ALA A 6 -49.22 -43.61 32.54
C ALA A 6 -48.54 -43.08 31.24
N LEU A 7 -47.35 -42.52 31.45
CA LEU A 7 -46.33 -42.20 30.43
C LEU A 7 -45.92 -43.41 29.57
N ALA A 8 -45.74 -43.17 28.28
CA ALA A 8 -44.61 -43.63 27.46
C ALA A 8 -44.71 -42.92 26.10
N SER A 9 -43.68 -42.56 25.34
CA SER A 9 -42.25 -42.31 25.51
C SER A 9 -41.74 -42.05 24.08
N ILE A 10 -40.94 -41.01 23.89
CA ILE A 10 -39.75 -41.00 23.01
C ILE A 10 -39.90 -41.70 21.64
N PHE A 11 -40.04 -40.93 20.56
CA PHE A 11 -39.13 -40.93 19.39
C PHE A 11 -39.64 -39.94 18.32
N ALA A 12 -39.26 -38.67 18.47
CA ALA A 12 -39.26 -37.68 17.38
C ALA A 12 -37.89 -36.98 17.31
N LEU A 13 -36.82 -37.75 17.54
CA LEU A 13 -35.48 -37.44 17.07
C LEU A 13 -35.45 -37.66 15.55
N SER A 14 -36.03 -36.71 14.82
CA SER A 14 -35.63 -36.42 13.45
C SER A 14 -34.99 -35.04 13.47
N VAL A 15 -33.73 -35.05 13.94
CA VAL A 15 -32.75 -33.98 13.79
C VAL A 15 -32.17 -34.13 12.38
N PRO A 16 -32.43 -33.21 11.43
CA PRO A 16 -31.61 -33.02 10.25
C PRO A 16 -30.56 -31.92 10.53
N VAL A 17 -29.85 -32.02 11.65
CA VAL A 17 -28.44 -31.60 11.65
C VAL A 17 -27.72 -32.65 10.81
N LEU A 18 -26.70 -32.24 10.04
CA LEU A 18 -26.05 -33.00 8.96
C LEU A 18 -26.72 -32.88 7.57
N ALA A 19 -27.18 -31.69 7.21
CA ALA A 19 -26.57 -31.04 6.06
C ALA A 19 -25.69 -29.92 6.62
N GLY A 20 -24.40 -30.21 6.82
CA GLY A 20 -23.42 -29.15 6.91
C GLY A 20 -23.36 -28.51 5.53
N CYS A 21 -24.06 -27.39 5.36
CA CYS A 21 -23.75 -26.45 4.30
C CYS A 21 -22.43 -25.81 4.72
N ALA A 22 -21.33 -26.56 4.55
CA ALA A 22 -20.08 -25.92 4.19
C ALA A 22 -20.39 -25.07 2.97
N ASP A 23 -19.89 -23.84 2.93
CA ASP A 23 -20.02 -23.04 1.71
C ASP A 23 -19.51 -23.89 0.55
N PRO A 24 -20.32 -24.08 -0.52
CA PRO A 24 -19.84 -24.85 -1.65
C PRO A 24 -18.59 -24.15 -2.20
N SER A 25 -17.47 -24.87 -2.15
CA SER A 25 -16.17 -24.48 -2.72
C SER A 25 -16.34 -23.70 -4.02
N ARG A 26 -15.75 -22.50 -4.08
CA ARG A 26 -15.82 -21.61 -5.25
C ARG A 26 -14.66 -21.81 -6.22
N ALA A 27 -13.90 -22.89 -6.05
CA ALA A 27 -12.75 -23.23 -6.90
C ALA A 27 -13.13 -23.48 -8.37
N VAL A 28 -14.40 -23.82 -8.66
CA VAL A 28 -14.89 -23.95 -10.03
C VAL A 28 -15.11 -22.56 -10.62
N GLU A 29 -15.85 -21.69 -9.92
CA GLU A 29 -16.14 -20.33 -10.36
C GLU A 29 -14.85 -19.47 -10.49
N ALA A 30 -13.90 -19.61 -9.56
CA ALA A 30 -12.58 -19.00 -9.67
C ALA A 30 -11.79 -19.50 -10.91
N GLY A 31 -11.92 -20.80 -11.21
CA GLY A 31 -11.32 -21.41 -12.40
C GLY A 31 -11.95 -20.94 -13.71
N ASP A 32 -13.27 -20.79 -13.74
CA ASP A 32 -14.04 -20.26 -14.86
C ASP A 32 -13.69 -18.79 -15.11
N LEU A 33 -13.56 -17.97 -14.05
CA LEU A 33 -13.10 -16.58 -14.14
C LEU A 33 -11.70 -16.47 -14.74
N ARG A 34 -10.73 -17.29 -14.29
CA ARG A 34 -9.39 -17.34 -14.90
C ARG A 34 -9.46 -17.64 -16.40
N ASP A 35 -10.29 -18.59 -16.81
CA ASP A 35 -10.41 -18.99 -18.22
C ASP A 35 -11.15 -17.94 -19.07
N GLU A 36 -12.09 -17.20 -18.48
CA GLU A 36 -12.69 -16.01 -19.09
C GLU A 36 -11.63 -14.93 -19.32
N LEU A 37 -10.88 -14.52 -18.28
CA LEU A 37 -9.80 -13.53 -18.37
C LEU A 37 -8.73 -13.95 -19.39
N ALA A 38 -8.29 -15.21 -19.38
CA ALA A 38 -7.33 -15.75 -20.35
C ALA A 38 -7.80 -15.69 -21.82
N SER A 39 -9.10 -15.48 -22.06
CA SER A 39 -9.69 -15.36 -23.40
C SER A 39 -9.92 -13.91 -23.84
N MET A 40 -9.70 -12.93 -22.97
CA MET A 40 -10.00 -11.52 -23.23
C MET A 40 -9.01 -10.87 -24.21
N PRO A 41 -9.44 -9.92 -25.05
CA PRO A 41 -8.56 -9.24 -25.99
C PRO A 41 -7.41 -8.52 -25.29
N GLY A 42 -6.17 -8.83 -25.66
CA GLY A 42 -4.97 -8.19 -25.09
C GLY A 42 -4.37 -8.91 -23.89
N VAL A 43 -5.02 -9.94 -23.35
CA VAL A 43 -4.41 -10.83 -22.34
C VAL A 43 -3.44 -11.79 -23.02
N VAL A 44 -2.23 -11.89 -22.48
CA VAL A 44 -1.17 -12.84 -22.86
C VAL A 44 -1.25 -14.10 -22.00
N SER A 45 -1.43 -13.92 -20.68
CA SER A 45 -1.60 -15.03 -19.74
C SER A 45 -2.46 -14.61 -18.54
N ALA A 46 -3.19 -15.56 -17.96
CA ALA A 46 -3.88 -15.39 -16.68
C ALA A 46 -3.60 -16.60 -15.77
N GLN A 47 -3.24 -16.33 -14.52
CA GLN A 47 -2.91 -17.31 -13.50
C GLN A 47 -3.79 -17.09 -12.27
N LEU A 48 -4.04 -18.16 -11.53
CA LEU A 48 -4.93 -18.22 -10.38
C LEU A 48 -4.23 -18.92 -9.23
N ASP A 49 -4.20 -18.27 -8.06
CA ASP A 49 -4.03 -18.91 -6.77
C ASP A 49 -5.32 -18.75 -5.97
N TYR A 50 -5.82 -19.83 -5.36
CA TYR A 50 -7.11 -19.85 -4.68
C TYR A 50 -7.04 -20.67 -3.40
N THR A 51 -7.45 -20.03 -2.29
CA THR A 51 -7.54 -20.63 -0.97
C THR A 51 -9.00 -20.62 -0.52
N GLU A 52 -9.54 -21.79 -0.24
CA GLU A 52 -10.90 -21.99 0.26
C GLU A 52 -11.14 -21.28 1.60
N PRO A 53 -12.33 -20.69 1.85
CA PRO A 53 -12.68 -20.11 3.14
C PRO A 53 -12.73 -21.18 4.24
N LEU A 54 -12.25 -20.81 5.44
CA LEU A 54 -12.30 -21.66 6.63
C LEU A 54 -13.19 -21.03 7.70
N THR A 55 -13.48 -21.78 8.77
CA THR A 55 -14.31 -21.24 9.85
C THR A 55 -13.54 -20.13 10.58
N LEU A 56 -14.02 -18.90 10.45
CA LEU A 56 -13.39 -17.66 10.94
C LEU A 56 -12.17 -17.19 10.14
N ASP A 57 -12.03 -17.60 8.88
CA ASP A 57 -10.96 -17.19 7.97
C ASP A 57 -11.55 -16.97 6.57
N SER A 58 -11.30 -15.81 5.95
CA SER A 58 -11.75 -15.50 4.60
C SER A 58 -11.11 -16.46 3.58
N GLY A 59 -11.83 -16.77 2.51
CA GLY A 59 -11.17 -17.35 1.32
C GLY A 59 -10.27 -16.29 0.68
N LYS A 60 -9.31 -16.71 -0.14
CA LYS A 60 -8.49 -15.80 -0.94
C LYS A 60 -8.52 -16.19 -2.41
N LEU A 61 -8.79 -15.21 -3.28
CA LEU A 61 -8.78 -15.31 -4.73
C LEU A 61 -7.71 -14.35 -5.28
N GLU A 62 -6.56 -14.86 -5.68
CA GLU A 62 -5.47 -14.08 -6.27
C GLU A 62 -5.33 -14.38 -7.77
N LEU A 63 -5.50 -13.36 -8.60
CA LEU A 63 -5.37 -13.42 -10.05
C LEU A 63 -4.15 -12.63 -10.50
N ARG A 64 -3.39 -13.20 -11.44
CA ARG A 64 -2.23 -12.56 -12.06
C ARG A 64 -2.39 -12.58 -13.57
N VAL A 65 -2.55 -11.41 -14.17
CA VAL A 65 -2.83 -11.23 -15.61
C VAL A 65 -1.69 -10.47 -16.26
N GLU A 66 -1.11 -11.05 -17.31
CA GLU A 66 -0.12 -10.43 -18.17
C GLU A 66 -0.84 -9.88 -19.40
N MET A 67 -0.71 -8.58 -19.68
CA MET A 67 -1.26 -7.92 -20.86
C MET A 67 -0.18 -7.72 -21.93
N ASP A 68 -0.60 -7.68 -23.19
CA ASP A 68 0.25 -7.23 -24.30
C ASP A 68 0.66 -5.76 -24.05
N PRO A 69 1.94 -5.37 -24.21
CA PRO A 69 2.38 -3.98 -24.01
C PRO A 69 1.71 -2.95 -24.94
N GLY A 70 1.01 -3.40 -25.99
CA GLY A 70 0.18 -2.57 -26.87
C GLY A 70 -1.32 -2.61 -26.55
N ALA A 71 -1.75 -3.21 -25.43
CA ALA A 71 -3.14 -3.22 -24.99
C ALA A 71 -3.65 -1.79 -24.71
N SER A 72 -4.91 -1.51 -25.05
CA SER A 72 -5.55 -0.22 -24.79
C SER A 72 -6.05 -0.11 -23.34
N ALA A 73 -6.27 1.13 -22.88
CA ALA A 73 -6.91 1.40 -21.59
C ALA A 73 -8.26 0.69 -21.45
N ASP A 74 -9.09 0.69 -22.51
CA ASP A 74 -10.36 -0.05 -22.56
C ASP A 74 -10.17 -1.55 -22.24
N GLN A 75 -9.14 -2.21 -22.80
CA GLN A 75 -8.89 -3.64 -22.60
C GLN A 75 -8.44 -3.96 -21.17
N VAL A 76 -7.57 -3.11 -20.59
CA VAL A 76 -7.15 -3.24 -19.20
C VAL A 76 -8.32 -2.96 -18.25
N SER A 77 -9.11 -1.93 -18.53
CA SER A 77 -10.32 -1.59 -17.77
C SER A 77 -11.36 -2.72 -17.83
N GLU A 78 -11.52 -3.39 -18.98
CA GLU A 78 -12.41 -4.56 -19.13
C GLU A 78 -11.92 -5.73 -18.25
N VAL A 79 -10.63 -6.05 -18.23
CA VAL A 79 -10.04 -7.10 -17.36
C VAL A 79 -10.28 -6.80 -15.87
N VAL A 80 -10.05 -5.55 -15.45
CA VAL A 80 -10.26 -5.13 -14.06
C VAL A 80 -11.75 -5.17 -13.71
N ALA A 81 -12.63 -4.68 -14.59
CA ALA A 81 -14.08 -4.68 -14.38
C ALA A 81 -14.68 -6.10 -14.29
N THR A 82 -14.31 -7.00 -15.21
CA THR A 82 -14.74 -8.41 -15.20
C THR A 82 -14.33 -9.10 -13.90
N THR A 83 -13.09 -8.87 -13.46
CA THR A 83 -12.60 -9.42 -12.20
C THR A 83 -13.35 -8.84 -11.00
N TYR A 84 -13.57 -7.52 -10.98
CA TYR A 84 -14.28 -6.87 -9.89
C TYR A 84 -15.75 -7.30 -9.81
N THR A 85 -16.46 -7.50 -10.93
CA THR A 85 -17.82 -8.07 -10.92
C THR A 85 -17.85 -9.48 -10.30
N ALA A 86 -16.79 -10.27 -10.47
CA ALA A 86 -16.69 -11.58 -9.82
C ALA A 86 -16.42 -11.46 -8.31
N PHE A 87 -15.58 -10.50 -7.90
CA PHE A 87 -15.37 -10.13 -6.49
C PHE A 87 -16.66 -9.60 -5.85
N GLU A 88 -17.40 -8.69 -6.51
CA GLU A 88 -18.66 -8.12 -6.04
C GLU A 88 -19.77 -9.18 -5.91
N GLY A 89 -19.79 -10.16 -6.80
CA GLY A 89 -20.85 -11.16 -6.93
C GLY A 89 -20.56 -12.51 -6.25
N VAL A 90 -19.74 -13.35 -6.88
CA VAL A 90 -19.56 -14.77 -6.47
C VAL A 90 -18.59 -14.91 -5.31
N HIS A 91 -17.59 -14.02 -5.25
CA HIS A 91 -16.46 -14.06 -4.31
C HIS A 91 -16.53 -12.92 -3.26
N HIS A 92 -17.74 -12.43 -2.95
CA HIS A 92 -17.97 -11.24 -2.10
C HIS A 92 -17.37 -11.35 -0.69
N ASP A 93 -17.45 -12.53 -0.08
CA ASP A 93 -16.94 -12.81 1.27
C ASP A 93 -15.49 -13.36 1.27
N GLU A 94 -14.77 -13.20 0.16
CA GLU A 94 -13.37 -13.64 -0.02
C GLU A 94 -12.46 -12.43 -0.31
N GLU A 95 -11.18 -12.52 0.07
CA GLU A 95 -10.16 -11.52 -0.27
C GLU A 95 -9.79 -11.67 -1.76
N GLY A 96 -10.16 -10.68 -2.57
CA GLY A 96 -9.86 -10.61 -4.00
C GLY A 96 -8.67 -9.71 -4.28
N ASP A 97 -7.59 -10.29 -4.82
CA ASP A 97 -6.43 -9.58 -5.34
C ASP A 97 -6.30 -9.82 -6.86
N LEU A 98 -6.10 -8.77 -7.63
CA LEU A 98 -5.79 -8.85 -9.07
C LEU A 98 -4.53 -8.04 -9.38
N HIS A 99 -3.49 -8.72 -9.87
CA HIS A 99 -2.29 -8.08 -10.41
C HIS A 99 -2.32 -8.11 -11.93
N VAL A 100 -2.52 -6.96 -12.58
CA VAL A 100 -2.36 -6.79 -14.04
C VAL A 100 -0.98 -6.19 -14.33
N THR A 101 -0.18 -6.82 -15.20
CA THR A 101 1.12 -6.30 -15.65
C THR A 101 1.10 -5.93 -17.13
N ILE A 102 1.69 -4.79 -17.48
CA ILE A 102 1.71 -4.21 -18.83
C ILE A 102 3.14 -3.76 -19.14
N GLY A 103 3.98 -4.66 -19.66
CA GLY A 103 5.42 -4.38 -19.79
C GLY A 103 6.09 -4.27 -18.42
N ASP A 104 6.66 -3.11 -18.11
CA ASP A 104 7.29 -2.81 -16.81
C ASP A 104 6.29 -2.22 -15.79
N ASP A 105 5.08 -1.85 -16.23
CA ASP A 105 4.04 -1.19 -15.42
C ASP A 105 3.03 -2.18 -14.82
N ALA A 106 2.31 -1.76 -13.77
CA ALA A 106 1.31 -2.58 -13.10
C ALA A 106 0.04 -1.82 -12.68
N VAL A 107 -1.10 -2.51 -12.73
CA VAL A 107 -2.34 -2.14 -12.06
C VAL A 107 -2.71 -3.26 -11.09
N HIS A 108 -2.77 -2.95 -9.80
CA HIS A 108 -3.24 -3.85 -8.76
C HIS A 108 -4.65 -3.45 -8.34
N LEU A 109 -5.56 -4.41 -8.16
CA LEU A 109 -6.89 -4.21 -7.58
C LEU A 109 -7.01 -5.09 -6.34
N ARG A 110 -7.38 -4.48 -5.20
CA ARG A 110 -7.71 -5.17 -3.95
C ARG A 110 -9.19 -4.97 -3.59
N SER A 111 -9.82 -6.04 -3.11
CA SER A 111 -11.23 -6.06 -2.72
C SER A 111 -11.46 -7.04 -1.57
N PHE A 112 -12.29 -6.66 -0.60
CA PHE A 112 -12.89 -7.56 0.38
C PHE A 112 -14.23 -6.97 0.81
N GLN A 113 -15.31 -7.75 0.71
CA GLN A 113 -16.70 -7.28 0.92
C GLN A 113 -16.98 -5.92 0.23
N PRO A 114 -16.77 -5.83 -1.11
CA PRO A 114 -16.77 -4.58 -1.85
C PRO A 114 -18.10 -3.82 -1.82
N ASP A 115 -18.00 -2.49 -1.64
CA ASP A 115 -19.12 -1.52 -1.66
C ASP A 115 -19.12 -0.60 -2.91
N ALA A 116 -18.09 -0.65 -3.77
CA ALA A 116 -18.02 0.21 -4.96
C ALA A 116 -18.83 -0.35 -6.13
N GLU A 117 -19.29 0.52 -7.04
CA GLU A 117 -19.86 0.06 -8.31
C GLU A 117 -18.74 -0.40 -9.26
N THR A 118 -18.90 -1.56 -9.92
CA THR A 118 -17.99 -2.04 -10.98
C THR A 118 -17.59 -0.94 -11.99
N ALA A 119 -18.51 -0.02 -12.31
CA ALA A 119 -18.25 1.10 -13.24
C ALA A 119 -17.23 2.14 -12.72
N ASP A 120 -17.19 2.38 -11.41
CA ASP A 120 -16.23 3.30 -10.79
C ASP A 120 -14.83 2.68 -10.72
N VAL A 121 -14.74 1.37 -10.45
CA VAL A 121 -13.49 0.60 -10.51
C VAL A 121 -12.94 0.55 -11.93
N ALA A 122 -13.81 0.33 -12.93
CA ALA A 122 -13.43 0.39 -14.35
C ALA A 122 -12.87 1.78 -14.73
N ALA A 123 -13.51 2.86 -14.26
CA ALA A 123 -13.05 4.22 -14.49
C ALA A 123 -11.74 4.56 -13.74
N ALA A 124 -11.50 3.94 -12.58
CA ALA A 124 -10.21 4.04 -11.89
C ALA A 124 -9.10 3.33 -12.69
N ALA A 125 -9.37 2.14 -13.24
CA ALA A 125 -8.43 1.43 -14.11
C ALA A 125 -8.10 2.18 -15.41
N GLU A 126 -9.10 2.81 -16.06
CA GLU A 126 -8.87 3.64 -17.25
C GLU A 126 -7.94 4.83 -16.93
N ARG A 127 -8.16 5.50 -15.78
CA ARG A 127 -7.29 6.59 -15.30
C ARG A 127 -5.89 6.07 -14.96
N ALA A 128 -5.78 4.89 -14.34
CA ALA A 128 -4.50 4.29 -14.00
C ALA A 128 -3.63 4.08 -15.25
N VAL A 129 -4.20 3.49 -16.31
CA VAL A 129 -3.51 3.30 -17.60
C VAL A 129 -3.04 4.62 -18.22
N ALA A 130 -3.77 5.72 -18.02
CA ALA A 130 -3.38 7.03 -18.52
C ALA A 130 -2.15 7.63 -17.80
N VAL A 131 -1.80 7.15 -16.60
CA VAL A 131 -0.61 7.59 -15.83
C VAL A 131 0.64 6.80 -16.20
N LEU A 132 0.51 5.51 -16.57
CA LEU A 132 1.63 4.58 -16.78
C LEU A 132 2.76 5.12 -17.69
N PRO A 133 2.51 5.83 -18.81
CA PRO A 133 3.57 6.37 -19.67
C PRO A 133 4.51 7.42 -19.03
N SER A 134 4.33 7.74 -17.75
CA SER A 134 5.09 8.75 -17.00
C SER A 134 6.38 8.23 -16.36
N GLY A 135 6.62 6.91 -16.34
CA GLY A 135 7.80 6.31 -15.70
C GLY A 135 7.71 4.80 -15.70
N THR A 136 8.17 4.17 -14.61
CA THR A 136 7.67 2.86 -14.20
C THR A 136 6.64 3.10 -13.11
N VAL A 137 5.39 2.70 -13.35
CA VAL A 137 4.24 3.04 -12.50
C VAL A 137 3.53 1.80 -12.02
N SER A 138 3.25 1.76 -10.71
CA SER A 138 2.32 0.82 -10.10
C SER A 138 1.12 1.59 -9.57
N ALA A 139 -0.09 1.25 -10.03
CA ALA A 139 -1.34 1.83 -9.54
C ALA A 139 -2.11 0.78 -8.72
N GLY A 140 -2.21 0.98 -7.41
CA GLY A 140 -3.03 0.17 -6.51
C GLY A 140 -4.42 0.77 -6.33
N ILE A 141 -5.42 0.14 -6.94
CA ILE A 141 -6.84 0.44 -6.76
C ILE A 141 -7.32 -0.34 -5.54
N ASP A 142 -7.74 0.38 -4.49
CA ASP A 142 -8.30 -0.23 -3.29
C ASP A 142 -9.80 0.08 -3.19
N THR A 143 -10.59 -0.93 -2.86
CA THR A 143 -12.02 -0.79 -2.55
C THR A 143 -12.37 -1.34 -1.17
N GLN A 144 -11.38 -1.83 -0.41
CA GLN A 144 -11.57 -2.32 0.95
C GLN A 144 -11.64 -1.15 1.93
N ASP A 145 -12.68 -1.11 2.77
CA ASP A 145 -12.88 -0.10 3.84
C ASP A 145 -12.88 1.39 3.37
N VAL A 146 -13.00 1.65 2.07
CA VAL A 146 -13.01 3.02 1.49
C VAL A 146 -14.35 3.71 1.78
N SER A 147 -14.44 4.40 2.92
CA SER A 147 -15.69 5.00 3.41
C SER A 147 -16.31 6.11 2.54
N ALA A 148 -15.55 6.75 1.66
CA ALA A 148 -16.00 7.84 0.81
C ALA A 148 -16.43 7.33 -0.57
N ALA A 149 -17.67 7.63 -0.99
CA ALA A 149 -18.14 7.36 -2.35
C ALA A 149 -17.21 8.02 -3.39
N PRO A 150 -16.76 7.30 -4.44
CA PRO A 150 -17.35 6.08 -5.00
C PRO A 150 -16.85 4.75 -4.39
N HIS A 151 -16.26 4.77 -3.20
CA HIS A 151 -15.70 3.59 -2.52
C HIS A 151 -14.49 2.98 -3.24
N VAL A 152 -13.77 3.84 -3.97
CA VAL A 152 -12.51 3.52 -4.66
C VAL A 152 -11.46 4.56 -4.28
N HIS A 153 -10.30 4.10 -3.81
CA HIS A 153 -9.07 4.87 -3.69
C HIS A 153 -8.07 4.36 -4.73
N THR A 154 -7.12 5.19 -5.17
CA THR A 154 -6.03 4.72 -6.04
C THR A 154 -4.69 5.30 -5.60
N GLN A 155 -3.82 4.44 -5.07
CA GLN A 155 -2.44 4.78 -4.75
C GLN A 155 -1.55 4.60 -5.98
N TYR A 156 -0.92 5.67 -6.43
CA TYR A 156 0.13 5.63 -7.45
C TYR A 156 1.51 5.54 -6.77
N ASP A 157 2.35 4.63 -7.23
CA ASP A 157 3.80 4.60 -6.96
C ASP A 157 4.54 4.79 -8.29
N VAL A 158 5.25 5.90 -8.43
CA VAL A 158 5.93 6.32 -9.65
C VAL A 158 7.44 6.35 -9.41
N VAL A 159 8.16 5.50 -10.12
CA VAL A 159 9.63 5.51 -10.16
C VAL A 159 10.10 6.44 -11.27
N VAL A 160 10.79 7.52 -10.90
CA VAL A 160 11.30 8.51 -11.85
C VAL A 160 12.65 8.07 -12.41
N ALA A 161 12.81 8.17 -13.72
CA ALA A 161 14.01 7.71 -14.43
C ALA A 161 15.26 8.62 -14.24
N GLU A 162 15.07 9.88 -13.83
CA GLU A 162 16.16 10.78 -13.48
C GLU A 162 16.43 10.71 -11.96
N PRO A 163 17.62 10.28 -11.52
CA PRO A 163 17.90 10.11 -10.10
C PRO A 163 18.06 11.45 -9.38
N GLY A 164 17.68 11.48 -8.10
CA GLY A 164 17.83 12.64 -7.23
C GLY A 164 16.59 13.55 -7.12
N ALA A 165 16.65 14.47 -6.15
CA ALA A 165 15.55 15.34 -5.78
C ALA A 165 15.00 16.23 -6.93
N GLU A 166 15.85 16.75 -7.81
CA GLU A 166 15.41 17.65 -8.89
C GLU A 166 14.59 16.91 -9.96
N GLY A 167 14.98 15.67 -10.30
CA GLY A 167 14.23 14.79 -11.21
C GLY A 167 12.88 14.38 -10.61
N LEU A 168 12.86 14.07 -9.30
CA LEU A 168 11.65 13.78 -8.54
C LEU A 168 10.68 14.98 -8.58
N LEU A 169 11.13 16.17 -8.20
CA LEU A 169 10.30 17.39 -8.16
C LEU A 169 9.78 17.79 -9.55
N SER A 170 10.61 17.66 -10.60
CA SER A 170 10.22 17.93 -11.99
C SER A 170 9.13 16.97 -12.48
N THR A 171 9.25 15.67 -12.16
CA THR A 171 8.23 14.67 -12.51
C THR A 171 6.96 14.88 -11.70
N LEU A 172 7.05 15.14 -10.40
CA LEU A 172 5.90 15.41 -9.53
C LEU A 172 5.05 16.59 -10.04
N ALA A 173 5.68 17.71 -10.39
CA ALA A 173 5.00 18.86 -10.97
C ALA A 173 4.37 18.56 -12.34
N SER A 174 4.97 17.65 -13.11
CA SER A 174 4.42 17.21 -14.41
C SER A 174 3.21 16.29 -14.23
N LEU A 175 3.25 15.39 -13.25
CA LEU A 175 2.14 14.53 -12.85
C LEU A 175 0.97 15.36 -12.33
N GLU A 176 1.20 16.33 -11.43
CA GLU A 176 0.15 17.20 -10.90
C GLU A 176 -0.55 17.98 -12.02
N ALA A 177 0.23 18.57 -12.93
CA ALA A 177 -0.29 19.33 -14.06
C ALA A 177 -1.14 18.50 -15.04
N ALA A 178 -0.91 17.19 -15.13
CA ALA A 178 -1.64 16.26 -15.99
C ALA A 178 -2.81 15.53 -15.27
N HIS A 179 -2.67 15.25 -13.97
CA HIS A 179 -3.48 14.26 -13.24
C HIS A 179 -4.11 14.76 -11.93
N SER A 180 -3.95 16.03 -11.55
CA SER A 180 -4.62 16.64 -10.35
C SER A 180 -6.16 16.55 -10.35
N GLY A 181 -6.79 16.13 -11.46
CA GLY A 181 -8.22 15.87 -11.55
C GLY A 181 -8.67 14.46 -11.16
N ILE A 182 -7.76 13.54 -10.79
CA ILE A 182 -8.13 12.19 -10.34
C ILE A 182 -8.61 12.28 -8.88
N PRO A 183 -9.86 11.87 -8.57
CA PRO A 183 -10.39 11.88 -7.20
C PRO A 183 -9.82 10.72 -6.38
N HIS A 184 -9.67 10.93 -5.06
CA HIS A 184 -9.26 9.91 -4.08
C HIS A 184 -7.98 9.15 -4.49
N ALA A 185 -6.97 9.91 -4.91
CA ALA A 185 -5.72 9.36 -5.42
C ALA A 185 -4.55 9.78 -4.54
N GLY A 186 -3.88 8.80 -3.93
CA GLY A 186 -2.60 8.99 -3.26
C GLY A 186 -1.43 8.89 -4.24
N TRP A 187 -0.33 9.57 -3.95
CA TRP A 187 0.84 9.65 -4.82
C TRP A 187 2.14 9.45 -4.03
N THR A 188 2.88 8.42 -4.39
CA THR A 188 4.28 8.22 -4.02
C THR A 188 5.11 8.43 -5.27
N VAL A 189 6.07 9.35 -5.23
CA VAL A 189 7.01 9.61 -6.33
C VAL A 189 8.42 9.46 -5.78
N ARG A 190 9.20 8.53 -6.35
CA ARG A 190 10.53 8.14 -5.85
C ARG A 190 11.58 8.07 -6.97
N SER A 191 12.85 8.28 -6.63
CA SER A 191 13.96 8.14 -7.59
C SER A 191 14.26 6.68 -7.92
N SER A 192 14.81 6.40 -9.10
CA SER A 192 15.18 5.05 -9.58
C SER A 192 16.22 4.30 -8.73
N ASP A 193 16.85 4.97 -7.76
CA ASP A 193 17.79 4.40 -6.80
C ASP A 193 17.18 4.25 -5.40
N ASP A 194 15.86 4.46 -5.28
CA ASP A 194 15.06 4.47 -4.05
C ASP A 194 15.57 5.40 -2.95
N SER A 195 16.49 6.31 -3.26
CA SER A 195 17.11 7.17 -2.24
C SER A 195 16.21 8.35 -1.86
N TRP A 196 15.46 8.92 -2.81
CA TRP A 196 14.53 10.02 -2.60
C TRP A 196 13.08 9.59 -2.80
N GLY A 197 12.17 10.12 -1.97
CA GLY A 197 10.73 9.90 -2.10
C GLY A 197 9.90 11.05 -1.50
N ILE A 198 8.75 11.31 -2.10
CA ILE A 198 7.66 12.11 -1.49
C ILE A 198 6.36 11.31 -1.62
N THR A 199 5.60 11.20 -0.52
CA THR A 199 4.31 10.51 -0.46
C THR A 199 3.21 11.41 0.09
N ALA A 200 2.06 11.40 -0.57
CA ALA A 200 0.79 11.94 -0.07
C ALA A 200 -0.31 10.86 -0.23
N ALA A 201 -1.23 10.77 0.73
CA ALA A 201 -2.24 9.72 0.82
C ALA A 201 -3.55 10.08 0.11
N ASP A 202 -3.94 11.35 0.08
CA ASP A 202 -5.10 11.85 -0.69
C ASP A 202 -4.78 13.18 -1.37
N GLY A 203 -4.61 13.15 -2.69
CA GLY A 203 -4.15 14.26 -3.51
C GLY A 203 -2.64 14.27 -3.72
N PHE A 204 -2.16 15.30 -4.42
CA PHE A 204 -0.73 15.57 -4.58
C PHE A 204 -0.15 16.24 -3.32
N PRO A 205 1.15 16.09 -3.05
CA PRO A 205 1.86 16.80 -1.99
C PRO A 205 1.58 18.30 -2.01
N ASP A 206 1.15 18.86 -0.88
CA ASP A 206 0.77 20.26 -0.81
C ASP A 206 1.99 21.21 -0.81
N HIS A 207 1.74 22.50 -1.02
CA HIS A 207 2.79 23.53 -1.00
C HIS A 207 3.62 23.53 0.30
N GLY A 208 3.03 23.21 1.44
CA GLY A 208 3.71 23.14 2.73
C GLY A 208 4.60 21.91 2.86
N GLN A 209 4.19 20.76 2.31
CA GLN A 209 5.01 19.55 2.23
C GLN A 209 6.20 19.75 1.28
N LEU A 210 5.98 20.41 0.13
CA LEU A 210 7.06 20.76 -0.82
C LEU A 210 8.04 21.78 -0.23
N ASP A 211 7.55 22.86 0.40
CA ASP A 211 8.39 23.84 1.12
C ASP A 211 9.19 23.17 2.26
N ARG A 212 8.63 22.16 2.94
CA ARG A 212 9.31 21.37 3.98
C ARG A 212 10.38 20.47 3.37
N PHE A 213 10.10 19.77 2.27
CA PHE A 213 11.08 18.95 1.54
C PHE A 213 12.30 19.77 1.12
N ASP A 214 12.06 20.97 0.57
CA ASP A 214 13.12 21.91 0.20
C ASP A 214 13.98 22.34 1.39
N GLN A 215 13.38 22.62 2.56
CA GLN A 215 14.14 22.96 3.77
C GLN A 215 14.92 21.76 4.35
N LEU A 216 14.37 20.54 4.27
CA LEU A 216 15.01 19.35 4.80
C LEU A 216 16.26 18.96 3.98
N ARG A 217 16.23 19.13 2.65
CA ARG A 217 17.34 18.80 1.75
C ARG A 217 18.50 19.81 1.78
N GLU A 218 18.28 21.04 2.27
CA GLU A 218 19.36 22.03 2.39
C GLU A 218 20.48 21.54 3.31
N GLY A 219 21.72 21.47 2.81
CA GLY A 219 22.88 21.10 3.64
C GLY A 219 22.89 19.65 4.11
N LEU A 220 22.35 18.72 3.31
CA LEU A 220 22.60 17.29 3.49
C LEU A 220 24.08 16.92 3.24
N PRO A 221 24.60 15.87 3.90
CA PRO A 221 25.85 15.21 3.50
C PRO A 221 25.82 14.67 2.07
N ALA A 222 26.99 14.42 1.48
CA ALA A 222 27.08 13.81 0.15
C ALA A 222 26.47 12.40 0.16
N ASN A 223 25.69 12.09 -0.88
CA ASN A 223 24.95 10.83 -1.03
C ASN A 223 23.94 10.54 0.10
N ALA A 224 23.55 11.55 0.89
CA ALA A 224 22.38 11.46 1.76
C ALA A 224 21.12 11.85 0.97
N ALA A 225 19.97 11.28 1.36
CA ALA A 225 18.70 11.46 0.69
C ALA A 225 17.52 11.37 1.67
N ILE A 226 16.32 11.76 1.22
CA ILE A 226 15.14 11.94 2.06
C ILE A 226 13.93 11.23 1.43
N TRP A 227 13.22 10.47 2.27
CA TRP A 227 11.82 10.11 2.05
C TRP A 227 10.93 11.00 2.94
N LEU A 228 9.89 11.62 2.40
CA LEU A 228 8.96 12.47 3.14
C LEU A 228 7.51 12.05 2.88
N GLY A 229 6.85 11.51 3.90
CA GLY A 229 5.40 11.35 3.92
C GLY A 229 4.69 12.63 4.39
N GLU A 230 3.41 12.50 4.75
CA GLU A 230 2.61 13.64 5.24
C GLU A 230 3.06 14.03 6.67
N ASP A 231 3.13 13.03 7.55
CA ASP A 231 3.50 13.15 8.96
C ASP A 231 4.88 12.54 9.30
N ASP A 232 5.45 11.71 8.41
CA ASP A 232 6.71 10.99 8.62
C ASP A 232 7.88 11.45 7.73
N LEU A 233 9.09 11.17 8.20
CA LEU A 233 10.36 11.48 7.55
C LEU A 233 11.34 10.30 7.68
N THR A 234 12.04 9.94 6.62
CA THR A 234 13.25 9.10 6.69
C THR A 234 14.44 9.85 6.11
N LEU A 235 15.50 9.99 6.90
CA LEU A 235 16.81 10.43 6.42
C LEU A 235 17.69 9.20 6.16
N ARG A 236 18.13 9.02 4.92
CA ARG A 236 19.12 8.00 4.54
C ARG A 236 20.50 8.63 4.42
N LEU A 237 21.44 8.16 5.24
CA LEU A 237 22.83 8.61 5.25
C LEU A 237 23.75 7.61 4.53
N SER A 238 24.78 8.15 3.88
CA SER A 238 25.86 7.32 3.34
C SER A 238 26.61 6.61 4.48
N PRO A 239 27.07 5.36 4.31
CA PRO A 239 27.94 4.67 5.27
C PRO A 239 29.22 5.43 5.64
N ASP A 240 29.69 6.34 4.77
CA ASP A 240 30.86 7.20 5.03
C ASP A 240 30.54 8.47 5.85
N THR A 241 29.26 8.71 6.21
CA THR A 241 28.85 9.89 6.99
C THR A 241 29.39 9.81 8.40
N SER A 242 30.09 10.85 8.87
CA SER A 242 30.63 10.85 10.23
C SER A 242 29.52 11.00 11.29
N PRO A 243 29.67 10.43 12.50
CA PRO A 243 28.73 10.63 13.60
C PRO A 243 28.40 12.10 13.89
N THR A 244 29.38 13.00 13.76
CA THR A 244 29.18 14.43 13.98
C THR A 244 28.33 15.07 12.88
N ASP A 245 28.55 14.68 11.62
CA ASP A 245 27.75 15.18 10.50
C ASP A 245 26.32 14.65 10.59
N ALA A 246 26.16 13.36 10.94
CA ALA A 246 24.87 12.73 11.22
C ALA A 246 24.10 13.47 12.33
N SER A 247 24.72 13.72 13.49
CA SER A 247 24.08 14.48 14.58
C SER A 247 23.72 15.91 14.16
N ALA A 248 24.57 16.58 13.37
CA ALA A 248 24.31 17.93 12.90
C ALA A 248 23.13 18.02 11.91
N VAL A 249 22.96 17.04 11.01
CA VAL A 249 21.79 17.00 10.10
C VAL A 249 20.53 16.60 10.86
N VAL A 250 20.59 15.60 11.74
CA VAL A 250 19.44 15.16 12.55
C VAL A 250 18.92 16.31 13.42
N GLY A 251 19.79 17.04 14.11
CA GLY A 251 19.37 18.20 14.91
C GLY A 251 18.75 19.33 14.09
N ARG A 252 19.22 19.55 12.85
CA ARG A 252 18.59 20.52 11.92
C ARG A 252 17.20 20.07 11.49
N GLN A 253 17.06 18.80 11.10
CA GLN A 253 15.78 18.27 10.60
C GLN A 253 14.75 18.14 11.73
N LEU A 254 15.14 17.71 12.93
CA LEU A 254 14.30 17.73 14.13
C LEU A 254 13.75 19.14 14.42
N ALA A 255 14.57 20.20 14.29
CA ALA A 255 14.10 21.57 14.47
C ALA A 255 13.06 22.02 13.42
N LEU A 256 13.04 21.40 12.23
CA LEU A 256 12.05 21.64 11.17
C LEU A 256 10.75 20.84 11.39
N VAL A 257 10.83 19.61 11.93
CA VAL A 257 9.66 18.74 12.18
C VAL A 257 9.07 18.86 13.60
N GLY A 258 9.50 19.87 14.38
CA GLY A 258 8.88 20.19 15.69
C GLY A 258 9.51 19.52 16.92
N GLY A 259 10.74 19.01 16.79
CA GLY A 259 11.53 18.41 17.87
C GLY A 259 11.25 16.92 18.09
N ALA A 260 12.13 16.25 18.84
CA ALA A 260 12.09 14.78 19.02
C ALA A 260 10.79 14.29 19.67
N ARG A 261 10.07 15.18 20.36
CA ARG A 261 8.81 14.88 21.04
C ARG A 261 7.60 14.75 20.11
N ASN A 262 7.60 15.39 18.94
CA ASN A 262 6.41 15.43 18.06
C ASN A 262 6.69 14.83 16.67
N ALA A 263 7.91 14.35 16.43
CA ALA A 263 8.33 13.82 15.15
C ALA A 263 7.93 12.34 14.97
N PHE A 264 7.63 11.97 13.73
CA PHE A 264 7.79 10.61 13.21
C PHE A 264 8.98 10.66 12.26
N TYR A 265 10.17 10.26 12.75
CA TYR A 265 11.42 10.47 12.03
C TYR A 265 12.38 9.29 12.22
N GLU A 266 12.76 8.65 11.12
CA GLU A 266 13.77 7.60 11.09
C GLU A 266 15.10 8.09 10.48
N VAL A 267 16.21 7.67 11.06
CA VAL A 267 17.58 7.98 10.60
C VAL A 267 18.29 6.67 10.28
N GLN A 268 18.56 6.42 9.01
CA GLN A 268 19.24 5.22 8.50
C GLN A 268 20.67 5.54 8.05
N GLN A 269 21.60 4.60 8.18
CA GLN A 269 22.93 4.66 7.59
C GLN A 269 23.26 3.33 6.90
N GLY A 270 23.24 3.32 5.56
CA GLY A 270 23.22 2.05 4.83
C GLY A 270 21.91 1.29 5.08
N GLU A 271 22.02 0.05 5.55
CA GLU A 271 20.88 -0.80 5.93
C GLU A 271 20.52 -0.69 7.43
N ASP A 272 21.35 0.00 8.22
CA ASP A 272 21.21 0.07 9.68
C ASP A 272 20.37 1.28 10.13
N SER A 273 19.43 1.08 11.04
CA SER A 273 18.67 2.16 11.70
C SER A 273 19.49 2.74 12.86
N LEU A 274 19.95 3.98 12.74
CA LEU A 274 20.74 4.67 13.77
C LEU A 274 19.89 5.28 14.88
N ALA A 275 18.73 5.82 14.51
CA ALA A 275 17.79 6.43 15.43
C ALA A 275 16.37 6.44 14.86
N MET A 276 15.38 6.41 15.74
CA MET A 276 13.97 6.57 15.40
C MET A 276 13.27 7.40 16.47
N PHE A 277 12.47 8.38 16.05
CA PHE A 277 11.68 9.27 16.90
C PHE A 277 10.21 9.05 16.56
N LEU A 278 9.37 8.70 17.54
CA LEU A 278 7.94 8.41 17.38
C LEU A 278 7.14 9.03 18.54
N ASP A 279 6.59 10.22 18.34
CA ASP A 279 5.77 10.95 19.35
C ASP A 279 6.41 11.01 20.76
N GLY A 280 7.73 11.19 20.79
CA GLY A 280 8.54 11.27 22.01
C GLY A 280 9.05 9.94 22.56
N GLU A 281 8.63 8.79 22.03
CA GLU A 281 9.43 7.57 22.19
C GLU A 281 10.62 7.62 21.22
N CYS A 282 11.82 7.39 21.74
CA CYS A 282 13.04 7.43 20.95
C CYS A 282 13.79 6.10 21.03
N PHE A 283 14.32 5.66 19.89
CA PHE A 283 15.22 4.52 19.78
C PHE A 283 16.57 4.99 19.25
N PHE A 284 17.66 4.47 19.79
CA PHE A 284 19.01 4.74 19.30
C PHE A 284 19.83 3.44 19.26
N ASP A 285 20.61 3.28 18.18
CA ASP A 285 21.60 2.21 18.06
C ASP A 285 22.75 2.36 19.08
N ASP A 286 23.35 1.23 19.49
CA ASP A 286 24.46 1.16 20.44
C ASP A 286 25.81 1.59 19.82
N GLY A 287 25.86 1.81 18.51
CA GLY A 287 27.01 2.29 17.77
C GLY A 287 27.39 3.75 18.07
N THR A 288 28.55 4.17 17.55
CA THR A 288 29.09 5.52 17.83
C THR A 288 28.22 6.66 17.28
N ALA A 289 27.44 6.40 16.23
CA ALA A 289 26.48 7.37 15.70
C ALA A 289 25.22 7.44 16.58
N GLY A 290 24.55 6.30 16.85
CA GLY A 290 23.37 6.23 17.72
C GLY A 290 23.62 6.82 19.12
N ALA A 291 24.73 6.44 19.78
CA ALA A 291 25.11 6.99 21.09
C ALA A 291 25.41 8.51 21.07
N LEU A 292 25.81 9.08 19.93
CA LEU A 292 25.96 10.53 19.79
C LEU A 292 24.60 11.22 19.53
N LEU A 293 23.72 10.58 18.76
CA LEU A 293 22.35 11.04 18.54
C LEU A 293 21.53 11.05 19.84
N GLU A 294 21.63 10.00 20.66
CA GLU A 294 21.03 9.94 22.00
C GLU A 294 21.54 11.09 22.88
N LYS A 295 22.86 11.28 22.93
CA LYS A 295 23.48 12.32 23.76
C LYS A 295 23.06 13.74 23.36
N ASP A 296 22.91 13.99 22.07
CA ASP A 296 22.65 15.34 21.54
C ASP A 296 21.14 15.65 21.43
N HIS A 297 20.28 14.65 21.15
CA HIS A 297 18.85 14.82 20.87
C HIS A 297 17.91 14.04 21.80
N GLY A 298 18.40 13.03 22.52
CA GLY A 298 17.61 12.18 23.43
C GLY A 298 17.01 12.90 24.65
N GLY A 299 17.50 14.10 24.98
CA GLY A 299 17.03 14.88 26.13
C GLY A 299 15.60 15.44 26.02
N GLU A 300 15.01 15.42 24.82
CA GLU A 300 13.61 15.82 24.58
C GLU A 300 12.63 14.64 24.56
N CYS A 301 13.14 13.41 24.54
CA CYS A 301 12.36 12.18 24.51
C CYS A 301 11.65 11.91 25.85
N THR A 302 10.44 11.36 25.79
CA THR A 302 9.69 10.89 26.96
C THR A 302 10.10 9.48 27.40
N ASP A 303 10.56 8.64 26.47
CA ASP A 303 11.16 7.33 26.74
C ASP A 303 12.33 7.09 25.77
N VAL A 304 13.32 6.31 26.20
CA VAL A 304 14.52 5.99 25.42
C VAL A 304 14.75 4.48 25.43
N LYS A 305 14.77 3.89 24.22
CA LYS A 305 14.88 2.45 23.96
C LYS A 305 16.16 2.16 23.18
N HIS A 306 16.66 0.95 23.35
CA HIS A 306 17.88 0.43 22.73
C HIS A 306 17.61 -0.97 22.16
N PRO A 307 18.46 -1.49 21.25
CA PRO A 307 18.37 -2.88 20.80
C PRO A 307 18.34 -3.86 21.98
N GLU A 308 17.53 -4.92 21.91
CA GLU A 308 17.70 -6.03 22.86
C GLU A 308 19.01 -6.78 22.54
N PRO A 309 19.86 -7.08 23.55
CA PRO A 309 21.10 -7.80 23.31
C PRO A 309 20.83 -9.24 22.87
N ALA A 310 21.39 -9.62 21.72
CA ALA A 310 21.27 -10.95 21.09
C ALA A 310 21.97 -12.10 21.85
#